data_AF-A0A819FAX1-F1
#
_entry.id   AF-A0A819FAX1-F1
#
_cell.length_a   1.000
_cell.length_b   1.000
_cell.length_c   1.000
_cell.angle_alpha   90.00
_cell.angle_beta   90.00
_cell.angle_gamma   90.00
#
_symmetry.space_group_name_H-M   'P 1'
#
loop_
_entity.id
_entity.type
_entity.pdbx_description
1 polymer ?
#
loop_
_entity_poly.entity_id
_entity_poly.type
_entity_poly.pdbx_seq_one_letter_code
_entity_poly.pdbx_strand_id
1 'polypeptide(L)'
;MAINQENVLQFKLILVGDGGVGKTTFVKRHLAGELEKKYEAAIGANVHPLNFYTSMGEIIFNVWDTVGQENIDGLPDDYYTGTQCAIIMFDVTSSITYKNIANWYNNLMRVCENIPIVLCGNKVDVNDGKLQAESIIFHRKHNMNYYNISALSNYNFEKPFLWIAQKLTGIRELQIVNPINLSPPEIDINEEIVQKYEQEIYNAASQPLPDTDDHD
;
A
#
# COMPACT_ATOMS: atom_id res chain seq x y z
N MET A 1 8.51 -5.53 40.14
CA MET A 1 8.00 -4.39 39.37
C MET A 1 7.54 -4.95 38.04
N ALA A 2 6.22 -5.08 37.86
CA ALA A 2 5.66 -5.52 36.60
C ALA A 2 5.88 -4.41 35.58
N ILE A 3 6.63 -4.70 34.52
CA ILE A 3 6.71 -3.84 33.35
C ILE A 3 5.30 -3.86 32.76
N ASN A 4 4.60 -2.73 32.79
CA ASN A 4 3.34 -2.57 32.07
C ASN A 4 3.62 -2.95 30.61
N GLN A 5 3.10 -4.10 30.17
CA GLN A 5 2.97 -4.39 28.74
C GLN A 5 1.92 -3.42 28.23
N GLU A 6 2.35 -2.26 27.73
CA GLU A 6 1.48 -1.46 26.87
C GLU A 6 1.02 -2.38 25.74
N ASN A 7 -0.29 -2.55 25.58
CA ASN A 7 -0.85 -3.37 24.51
C ASN A 7 -0.41 -2.75 23.18
N VAL A 8 0.61 -3.34 22.55
CA VAL A 8 1.09 -2.94 21.23
C VAL A 8 -0.07 -3.09 20.26
N LEU A 9 -0.40 -2.01 19.54
CA LEU A 9 -1.49 -2.01 18.58
C LEU A 9 -1.06 -2.83 17.37
N GLN A 10 -1.86 -3.85 17.02
CA GLN A 10 -1.59 -4.68 15.87
C GLN A 10 -2.78 -4.67 14.92
N PHE A 11 -2.50 -4.53 13.63
CA PHE A 11 -3.52 -4.48 12.58
C PHE A 11 -3.22 -5.50 11.48
N LYS A 12 -4.24 -6.24 11.05
CA LYS A 12 -4.15 -7.04 9.82
C LYS A 12 -4.22 -6.10 8.61
N LEU A 13 -3.15 -6.10 7.81
CA LEU A 13 -3.06 -5.37 6.54
C LEU A 13 -2.99 -6.37 5.39
N ILE A 14 -3.92 -6.30 4.44
CA ILE A 14 -3.85 -7.07 3.19
C ILE A 14 -3.14 -6.24 2.12
N LEU A 15 -2.14 -6.82 1.47
CA LEU A 15 -1.43 -6.21 0.34
C LEU A 15 -1.80 -6.94 -0.94
N VAL A 16 -2.56 -6.29 -1.83
CA VAL A 16 -3.09 -6.90 -3.06
C VAL A 16 -2.69 -6.12 -4.30
N GLY A 17 -2.83 -6.75 -5.46
CA GLY A 17 -2.44 -6.20 -6.75
C GLY A 17 -1.91 -7.30 -7.67
N ASP A 18 -1.72 -6.99 -8.94
CA ASP A 18 -1.25 -7.96 -9.94
C ASP A 18 0.13 -8.56 -9.60
N GLY A 19 0.44 -9.69 -10.22
CA GLY A 19 1.77 -10.27 -10.18
C GLY A 19 2.81 -9.31 -10.77
N GLY A 20 3.98 -9.20 -10.13
CA GLY A 20 5.09 -8.37 -10.64
C GLY A 20 4.99 -6.86 -10.38
N VAL A 21 3.94 -6.37 -9.72
CA VAL A 21 3.81 -4.93 -9.37
C VAL A 21 4.77 -4.48 -8.27
N GLY A 22 5.36 -5.41 -7.51
CA GLY A 22 6.41 -5.13 -6.52
C GLY A 22 6.00 -5.30 -5.05
N LYS A 23 4.88 -5.98 -4.76
CA LYS A 23 4.36 -6.23 -3.40
C LYS A 23 5.39 -6.86 -2.45
N THR A 24 6.01 -7.96 -2.85
CA THR A 24 7.05 -8.65 -2.06
C THR A 24 8.26 -7.78 -1.81
N THR A 25 8.72 -7.05 -2.83
CA THR A 25 9.86 -6.14 -2.72
C THR A 25 9.55 -5.02 -1.74
N PHE A 26 8.33 -4.47 -1.80
CA PHE A 26 7.83 -3.48 -0.87
C PHE A 26 7.81 -3.99 0.58
N VAL A 27 7.36 -5.22 0.83
CA VAL A 27 7.38 -5.81 2.18
C VAL A 27 8.80 -6.10 2.65
N LYS A 28 9.61 -6.78 1.83
CA LYS A 28 10.97 -7.19 2.19
C LYS A 28 11.89 -6.02 2.53
N ARG A 29 11.75 -4.89 1.83
CA ARG A 29 12.57 -3.71 2.10
C ARG A 29 12.19 -2.99 3.39
N HIS A 30 10.95 -3.15 3.89
CA HIS A 30 10.56 -2.70 5.23
C HIS A 30 11.08 -3.61 6.36
N LEU A 31 11.43 -4.87 6.06
CA LEU A 31 11.94 -5.83 7.04
C LEU A 31 13.47 -5.76 7.26
N ALA A 32 14.16 -4.94 6.48
CA ALA A 32 15.61 -5.00 6.34
C ALA A 32 16.36 -4.53 7.59
N GLY A 33 16.83 -5.49 8.40
CA GLY A 33 17.56 -5.23 9.64
C GLY A 33 16.93 -5.91 10.86
N GLU A 34 15.73 -6.45 10.70
CA GLU A 34 15.12 -7.36 11.66
C GLU A 34 15.28 -8.81 11.18
N LEU A 35 15.40 -9.74 12.13
CA LEU A 35 15.39 -11.17 11.84
C LEU A 35 14.02 -11.47 11.19
N GLU A 36 13.99 -11.90 9.93
CA GLU A 36 12.74 -12.17 9.20
C GLU A 36 11.88 -13.19 9.97
N LYS A 37 10.96 -12.69 10.79
CA LYS A 37 9.96 -13.50 11.49
C LYS A 37 8.78 -13.72 10.56
N LYS A 38 9.04 -14.44 9.47
CA LYS A 38 7.99 -14.93 8.59
C LYS A 38 7.23 -16.04 9.33
N TYR A 39 5.90 -15.92 9.35
CA TYR A 39 5.02 -17.04 9.68
C TYR A 39 4.10 -17.31 8.50
N GLU A 40 3.92 -18.58 8.19
CA GLU A 40 2.97 -19.04 7.18
C GLU A 40 1.62 -19.28 7.85
N ALA A 41 0.63 -18.46 7.48
CA ALA A 41 -0.73 -18.65 7.95
C ALA A 41 -1.25 -20.04 7.56
N ALA A 42 -2.20 -20.58 8.34
CA ALA A 42 -2.81 -21.88 8.07
C ALA A 42 -3.40 -22.01 6.64
N ILE A 43 -3.68 -20.89 5.98
CA ILE A 43 -4.19 -20.82 4.60
C ILE A 43 -3.10 -20.60 3.53
N GLY A 44 -1.81 -20.71 3.89
CA GLY A 44 -0.67 -20.58 2.97
C GLY A 44 -0.26 -19.14 2.67
N ALA A 45 -0.77 -18.15 3.41
CA ALA A 45 -0.38 -16.75 3.25
C ALA A 45 0.94 -16.45 3.99
N ASN A 46 1.81 -15.66 3.36
CA ASN A 46 3.02 -15.16 4.01
C ASN A 46 2.68 -13.92 4.84
N VAL A 47 2.81 -14.01 6.16
CA VAL A 47 2.53 -12.88 7.04
C VAL A 47 3.85 -12.30 7.56
N HIS A 48 3.99 -10.99 7.37
CA HIS A 48 5.17 -10.23 7.74
C HIS A 48 4.78 -9.13 8.73
N PRO A 49 5.16 -9.22 10.01
CA PRO A 49 4.96 -8.14 10.96
C PRO A 49 5.91 -6.99 10.62
N LEU A 50 5.36 -5.80 10.39
CA LEU A 50 6.12 -4.57 10.18
C LEU A 50 5.88 -3.63 11.36
N ASN A 51 6.95 -3.29 12.06
CA ASN A 51 6.92 -2.47 13.26
C ASN A 51 7.16 -0.99 12.92
N PHE A 52 6.25 -0.12 13.36
CA PHE A 52 6.35 1.33 13.21
C PHE A 52 6.31 1.97 14.60
N TYR A 53 7.37 2.70 14.94
CA TYR A 53 7.41 3.50 16.16
C TYR A 53 6.85 4.89 15.87
N THR A 54 5.78 5.24 16.56
CA THR A 54 5.05 6.49 16.35
C THR A 54 5.03 7.36 17.60
N SER A 55 4.53 8.59 17.46
CA SER A 55 4.34 9.51 18.59
C SER A 55 3.37 9.01 19.67
N MET A 56 2.59 7.94 19.41
CA MET A 56 1.70 7.29 20.39
C MET A 56 2.21 5.93 20.89
N GLY A 57 3.37 5.48 20.44
CA GLY A 57 3.90 4.15 20.73
C GLY A 57 4.06 3.27 19.47
N GLU A 58 4.30 1.97 19.71
CA GLU A 58 4.51 1.00 18.64
C GLU A 58 3.18 0.55 18.00
N ILE A 59 3.15 0.55 16.67
CA ILE A 59 2.09 0.00 15.85
C ILE A 59 2.70 -1.09 14.96
N ILE A 60 2.07 -2.26 14.93
CA ILE A 60 2.49 -3.40 14.10
C ILE A 60 1.44 -3.62 13.01
N PHE A 61 1.87 -3.57 11.75
CA PHE A 61 1.07 -4.06 10.63
C PHE A 61 1.47 -5.49 10.32
N ASN A 62 0.59 -6.44 10.58
CA ASN A 62 0.73 -7.80 10.12
C ASN A 62 0.35 -7.83 8.64
N VAL A 63 1.34 -7.69 7.76
CA VAL A 63 1.14 -7.61 6.31
C VAL A 63 0.99 -9.00 5.72
N TRP A 64 -0.15 -9.26 5.12
CA TRP A 64 -0.44 -10.48 4.38
C TRP A 64 0.02 -10.29 2.94
N ASP A 65 1.20 -10.80 2.62
CA ASP A 65 1.80 -10.76 1.29
C ASP A 65 1.29 -11.94 0.46
N THR A 66 0.68 -11.64 -0.69
CA THR A 66 -0.18 -12.58 -1.45
C THR A 66 0.53 -13.27 -2.61
N VAL A 67 1.87 -13.20 -2.63
CA VAL A 67 2.74 -13.65 -3.72
C VAL A 67 2.39 -15.04 -4.20
N GLY A 68 2.19 -15.17 -5.51
CA GLY A 68 1.96 -16.45 -6.17
C GLY A 68 0.59 -17.06 -5.91
N GLN A 69 -0.29 -16.37 -5.17
CA GLN A 69 -1.70 -16.73 -5.01
C GLN A 69 -2.64 -15.78 -5.77
N GLU A 70 -2.10 -14.72 -6.37
CA GLU A 70 -2.84 -13.82 -7.24
C GLU A 70 -3.25 -14.51 -8.56
N ASN A 71 -4.47 -15.05 -8.60
CA ASN A 71 -5.09 -15.54 -9.83
C ASN A 71 -5.92 -14.44 -10.50
N ILE A 72 -6.34 -14.69 -11.75
CA ILE A 72 -7.22 -13.79 -12.52
C ILE A 72 -8.50 -13.46 -11.72
N ASP A 73 -9.01 -14.41 -10.94
CA ASP A 73 -10.22 -14.26 -10.14
C ASP A 73 -9.97 -13.61 -8.75
N GLY A 74 -8.72 -13.28 -8.43
CA GLY A 74 -8.29 -12.75 -7.13
C GLY A 74 -7.93 -13.84 -6.11
N LEU A 75 -8.04 -13.48 -4.83
CA LEU A 75 -7.72 -14.36 -3.70
C LEU A 75 -8.99 -14.98 -3.10
N PRO A 76 -8.90 -16.17 -2.48
CA PRO A 76 -10.00 -16.74 -1.70
C PRO A 76 -10.43 -15.81 -0.55
N ASP A 77 -11.72 -15.83 -0.19
CA ASP A 77 -12.31 -14.95 0.82
C ASP A 77 -11.59 -15.03 2.19
N ASP A 78 -11.08 -16.20 2.55
CA ASP A 78 -10.34 -16.43 3.81
C ASP A 78 -9.09 -15.54 3.95
N TYR A 79 -8.50 -15.09 2.85
CA TYR A 79 -7.39 -14.12 2.88
C TYR A 79 -7.87 -12.76 3.40
N TYR A 80 -9.06 -12.34 3.00
CA TYR A 80 -9.64 -11.04 3.36
C TYR A 80 -10.30 -11.04 4.74
N THR A 81 -10.79 -12.17 5.23
CA THR A 81 -11.48 -12.28 6.52
C THR A 81 -10.68 -11.63 7.66
N GLY A 82 -11.32 -10.69 8.38
CA GLY A 82 -10.71 -9.98 9.51
C GLY A 82 -9.67 -8.93 9.14
N THR A 83 -9.54 -8.56 7.87
CA THR A 83 -8.69 -7.45 7.43
C THR A 83 -9.18 -6.14 8.03
N GLN A 84 -8.25 -5.33 8.54
CA GLN A 84 -8.55 -4.04 9.16
C GLN A 84 -8.14 -2.85 8.28
N CYS A 85 -7.21 -3.07 7.34
CA CYS A 85 -6.75 -2.07 6.39
C CYS A 85 -6.14 -2.75 5.15
N ALA A 86 -6.04 -2.00 4.05
CA ALA A 86 -5.52 -2.57 2.81
C ALA A 86 -4.62 -1.60 2.04
N ILE A 87 -3.67 -2.18 1.31
CA ILE A 87 -2.94 -1.51 0.24
C ILE A 87 -3.25 -2.25 -1.06
N ILE A 88 -3.75 -1.51 -2.05
CA ILE A 88 -3.89 -2.00 -3.43
C ILE A 88 -2.75 -1.39 -4.24
N MET A 89 -1.91 -2.23 -4.85
CA MET A 89 -0.71 -1.80 -5.56
C MET A 89 -0.83 -2.09 -7.05
N PHE A 90 -0.39 -1.13 -7.87
CA PHE A 90 -0.22 -1.31 -9.32
C PHE A 90 1.16 -0.79 -9.74
N ASP A 91 1.54 -1.09 -10.99
CA ASP A 91 2.79 -0.64 -11.60
C ASP A 91 2.50 0.52 -12.55
N VAL A 92 3.10 1.69 -12.33
CA VAL A 92 2.87 2.90 -13.15
C VAL A 92 3.32 2.72 -14.61
N THR A 93 4.18 1.75 -14.88
CA THR A 93 4.65 1.41 -16.23
C THR A 93 3.70 0.47 -16.98
N SER A 94 2.65 -0.02 -16.31
CA SER A 94 1.77 -1.07 -16.84
C SER A 94 0.29 -0.74 -16.64
N SER A 95 -0.34 -0.19 -17.69
CA SER A 95 -1.75 0.21 -17.66
C SER A 95 -2.73 -0.92 -17.35
N ILE A 96 -2.39 -2.17 -17.70
CA ILE A 96 -3.21 -3.34 -17.38
C ILE A 96 -3.32 -3.54 -15.86
N THR A 97 -2.24 -3.32 -15.11
CA THR A 97 -2.25 -3.47 -13.65
C THR A 97 -3.13 -2.42 -12.98
N TYR A 98 -3.21 -1.23 -13.56
CA TYR A 98 -4.13 -0.19 -13.12
C TYR A 98 -5.59 -0.54 -13.45
N LYS A 99 -5.86 -1.04 -14.67
CA LYS A 99 -7.22 -1.50 -15.05
C LYS A 99 -7.75 -2.57 -14.09
N ASN A 100 -6.89 -3.47 -13.62
CA ASN A 100 -7.27 -4.57 -12.73
C ASN A 100 -7.54 -4.13 -11.28
N ILE A 101 -7.25 -2.89 -10.88
CA ILE A 101 -7.54 -2.38 -9.53
C ILE A 101 -9.01 -2.53 -9.17
N ALA A 102 -9.94 -2.31 -10.12
CA ALA A 102 -11.37 -2.44 -9.88
C ALA A 102 -11.73 -3.85 -9.38
N ASN A 103 -11.13 -4.89 -9.97
CA ASN A 103 -11.34 -6.28 -9.55
C ASN A 103 -10.79 -6.53 -8.14
N TRP A 104 -9.57 -6.04 -7.86
CA TRP A 104 -8.97 -6.14 -6.52
C TRP A 104 -9.80 -5.45 -5.45
N TYR A 105 -10.27 -4.25 -5.74
CA TYR A 105 -11.15 -3.48 -4.85
C TYR A 105 -12.48 -4.20 -4.63
N ASN A 106 -13.14 -4.68 -5.68
CA ASN A 106 -14.42 -5.37 -5.57
C ASN A 106 -14.31 -6.67 -4.76
N ASN A 107 -13.26 -7.45 -4.98
CA ASN A 107 -12.98 -8.67 -4.20
C ASN A 107 -12.73 -8.35 -2.72
N LEU A 108 -11.99 -7.28 -2.43
CA LEU A 108 -11.76 -6.82 -1.06
C LEU A 108 -13.07 -6.38 -0.38
N MET A 109 -13.87 -5.55 -1.07
CA MET A 109 -15.13 -5.00 -0.55
C MET A 109 -16.27 -6.02 -0.44
N ARG A 110 -16.16 -7.17 -1.12
CA ARG A 110 -17.07 -8.31 -0.91
C ARG A 110 -16.99 -8.86 0.51
N VAL A 111 -15.82 -8.80 1.14
CA VAL A 111 -15.54 -9.41 2.45
C VAL A 111 -15.35 -8.37 3.55
N CYS A 112 -14.79 -7.21 3.21
CA CYS A 112 -14.43 -6.16 4.17
C CYS A 112 -15.30 -4.93 3.96
N GLU A 113 -15.93 -4.44 5.03
CA GLU A 113 -16.69 -3.20 5.00
C GLU A 113 -15.94 -2.08 5.76
N ASN A 114 -15.90 -0.88 5.18
CA ASN A 114 -15.43 0.35 5.85
C ASN A 114 -14.00 0.32 6.40
N ILE A 115 -13.08 -0.37 5.73
CA ILE A 115 -11.65 -0.33 6.11
C ILE A 115 -10.90 0.80 5.38
N PRO A 116 -9.87 1.42 5.99
CA PRO A 116 -8.98 2.33 5.28
C PRO A 116 -8.19 1.58 4.20
N ILE A 117 -8.21 2.13 2.98
CA ILE A 117 -7.52 1.58 1.82
C ILE A 117 -6.64 2.67 1.22
N VAL A 118 -5.40 2.30 0.90
CA VAL A 118 -4.46 3.14 0.15
C VAL A 118 -4.21 2.51 -1.21
N LEU A 119 -4.36 3.30 -2.26
CA LEU A 119 -3.89 2.95 -3.60
C LEU A 119 -2.42 3.36 -3.76
N CYS A 120 -1.57 2.45 -4.20
CA CYS A 120 -0.15 2.71 -4.41
C CYS A 120 0.24 2.48 -5.87
N GLY A 121 0.74 3.53 -6.53
CA GLY A 121 1.40 3.41 -7.84
C GLY A 121 2.90 3.20 -7.63
N ASN A 122 3.37 1.97 -7.85
CA ASN A 122 4.78 1.61 -7.68
C ASN A 122 5.59 1.79 -8.97
N LYS A 123 6.92 1.83 -8.84
CA LYS A 123 7.92 1.93 -9.92
C LYS A 123 8.02 3.31 -10.57
N VAL A 124 7.76 4.37 -9.80
CA VAL A 124 7.89 5.77 -10.28
C VAL A 124 9.34 6.19 -10.56
N ASP A 125 10.31 5.35 -10.18
CA ASP A 125 11.71 5.46 -10.59
C ASP A 125 11.94 5.19 -12.08
N VAL A 126 10.99 4.58 -12.78
CA VAL A 126 11.11 4.26 -14.21
C VAL A 126 10.60 5.42 -15.06
N ASN A 127 11.48 6.04 -15.84
CA ASN A 127 11.21 7.23 -16.67
C ASN A 127 10.29 6.99 -17.90
N ASP A 128 9.66 5.83 -18.04
CA ASP A 128 8.79 5.45 -19.17
C ASP A 128 7.36 5.11 -18.69
N GLY A 129 6.84 5.95 -17.78
CA GLY A 129 5.50 5.80 -17.23
C GLY A 129 4.45 5.83 -18.34
N LYS A 130 3.84 4.69 -18.62
CA LYS A 130 2.80 4.57 -19.66
C LYS A 130 1.46 5.17 -19.24
N LEU A 131 1.22 5.31 -17.94
CA LEU A 131 -0.01 5.87 -17.40
C LEU A 131 0.09 7.38 -17.28
N GLN A 132 -0.91 8.06 -17.84
CA GLN A 132 -1.07 9.51 -17.69
C GLN A 132 -1.69 9.81 -16.32
N ALA A 133 -1.22 10.87 -15.67
CA ALA A 133 -1.69 11.29 -14.35
C ALA A 133 -3.22 11.44 -14.29
N GLU A 134 -3.82 11.94 -15.36
CA GLU A 134 -5.26 12.16 -15.52
C GLU A 134 -6.08 10.87 -15.54
N SER A 135 -5.47 9.73 -15.87
CA SER A 135 -6.13 8.43 -15.86
C SER A 135 -6.27 7.84 -14.45
N ILE A 136 -5.50 8.34 -13.48
CA ILE A 136 -5.41 7.80 -12.12
C ILE A 136 -6.51 8.40 -11.22
N ILE A 137 -7.76 8.08 -11.52
CA ILE A 137 -8.95 8.63 -10.83
C ILE A 137 -9.64 7.66 -9.87
N PHE A 138 -9.27 6.37 -9.87
CA PHE A 138 -9.98 5.33 -9.12
C PHE A 138 -10.05 5.64 -7.61
N HIS A 139 -8.96 6.19 -7.05
CA HIS A 139 -8.92 6.61 -5.65
C HIS A 139 -9.95 7.69 -5.31
N ARG A 140 -10.21 8.64 -6.21
CA ARG A 140 -11.20 9.71 -6.02
C ARG A 140 -12.63 9.17 -6.03
N LYS A 141 -12.92 8.23 -6.96
CA LYS A 141 -14.24 7.59 -7.08
C LYS A 141 -14.63 6.80 -5.82
N HIS A 142 -13.65 6.19 -5.16
CA HIS A 142 -13.87 5.33 -4.00
C HIS A 142 -13.38 5.92 -2.67
N ASN A 143 -13.09 7.22 -2.62
CA ASN A 143 -12.63 7.94 -1.41
C ASN A 143 -11.41 7.28 -0.73
N MET A 144 -10.48 6.77 -1.53
CA MET A 144 -9.22 6.22 -1.08
C MET A 144 -8.11 7.26 -1.17
N ASN A 145 -7.07 7.08 -0.36
CA ASN A 145 -5.86 7.87 -0.51
C ASN A 145 -4.93 7.23 -1.55
N TYR A 146 -4.10 8.04 -2.19
CA TYR A 146 -3.20 7.59 -3.24
C TYR A 146 -1.78 8.09 -3.02
N TYR A 147 -0.81 7.21 -3.20
CA TYR A 147 0.61 7.55 -3.18
C TYR A 147 1.36 6.94 -4.36
N ASN A 148 2.21 7.76 -4.95
CA ASN A 148 3.33 7.29 -5.75
C ASN A 148 4.42 6.78 -4.83
N ILE A 149 4.93 5.58 -5.12
CA ILE A 149 6.00 4.95 -4.36
C ILE A 149 7.03 4.34 -5.32
N SER A 150 8.25 4.18 -4.84
CA SER A 150 9.24 3.32 -5.50
C SER A 150 9.86 2.42 -4.46
N ALA A 151 9.58 1.13 -4.59
CA ALA A 151 10.18 0.14 -3.70
C ALA A 151 11.70 0.20 -3.79
N LEU A 152 12.29 0.31 -5.00
CA LEU A 152 13.74 0.24 -5.19
C LEU A 152 14.51 1.47 -4.66
N SER A 153 13.91 2.65 -4.70
CA SER A 153 14.55 3.88 -4.19
C SER A 153 14.11 4.27 -2.77
N ASN A 154 13.20 3.50 -2.15
CA ASN A 154 12.52 3.85 -0.89
C ASN A 154 11.70 5.14 -0.94
N TYR A 155 11.33 5.62 -2.13
CA TYR A 155 10.53 6.84 -2.26
C TYR A 155 9.12 6.65 -1.71
N ASN A 156 8.69 7.58 -0.84
CA ASN A 156 7.37 7.62 -0.19
C ASN A 156 6.98 6.33 0.57
N PHE A 157 7.95 5.52 0.95
CA PHE A 157 7.75 4.15 1.41
C PHE A 157 6.88 4.03 2.68
N GLU A 158 7.02 4.98 3.60
CA GLU A 158 6.30 5.00 4.87
C GLU A 158 4.92 5.68 4.79
N LYS A 159 4.67 6.48 3.74
CA LYS A 159 3.45 7.31 3.63
C LYS A 159 2.15 6.48 3.66
N PRO A 160 2.03 5.33 2.96
CA PRO A 160 0.84 4.49 3.04
C PRO A 160 0.54 4.04 4.48
N PHE A 161 1.55 3.56 5.20
CA PHE A 161 1.40 3.08 6.58
C PHE A 161 1.04 4.19 7.55
N LEU A 162 1.70 5.35 7.42
CA LEU A 162 1.39 6.51 8.26
C LEU A 162 -0.06 6.95 8.10
N TRP A 163 -0.55 7.07 6.85
CA TRP A 163 -1.94 7.44 6.61
C TRP A 163 -2.93 6.40 7.15
N ILE A 164 -2.65 5.11 6.96
CA ILE A 164 -3.48 4.03 7.50
C ILE A 164 -3.50 4.11 9.04
N ALA A 165 -2.35 4.29 9.67
CA ALA A 165 -2.25 4.42 11.13
C ALA A 165 -3.04 5.62 11.65
N GLN A 166 -2.96 6.78 10.99
CA GLN A 166 -3.77 7.96 11.32
C GLN A 166 -5.27 7.68 11.21
N LYS A 167 -5.70 6.91 10.19
CA LYS A 167 -7.12 6.53 10.01
C LYS A 167 -7.60 5.54 11.05
N LEU A 168 -6.82 4.51 11.36
CA LEU A 168 -7.19 3.46 12.33
C LEU A 168 -7.19 3.98 13.77
N THR A 169 -6.27 4.89 14.11
CA THR A 169 -6.15 5.45 15.46
C THR A 169 -7.03 6.69 15.68
N GLY A 170 -7.46 7.34 14.59
CA GLY A 170 -8.16 8.62 14.64
C GLY A 170 -7.26 9.82 14.94
N ILE A 171 -5.94 9.62 15.08
CA ILE A 171 -4.97 10.67 15.42
C ILE A 171 -4.38 11.25 14.14
N ARG A 172 -4.83 12.45 13.75
CA ARG A 172 -4.39 13.11 12.50
C ARG A 172 -2.93 13.56 12.53
N GLU A 173 -2.42 13.93 13.70
CA GLU A 173 -1.05 14.43 13.89
C GLU A 173 -0.07 13.30 14.26
N LEU A 174 -0.48 12.03 14.08
CA LEU A 174 0.40 10.90 14.30
C LEU A 174 1.62 11.03 13.38
N GLN A 175 2.81 10.82 13.95
CA GLN A 175 4.08 10.87 13.23
C GLN A 175 4.86 9.59 13.52
N ILE A 176 5.60 9.10 12.51
CA ILE A 176 6.63 8.07 12.72
C ILE A 176 7.84 8.78 13.34
N VAL A 177 8.28 8.31 14.50
CA VAL A 177 9.32 8.97 15.30
C VAL A 177 10.71 8.35 15.12
N ASN A 178 10.77 7.11 14.64
CA ASN A 178 12.04 6.45 14.30
C ASN A 178 12.04 6.11 12.81
N PRO A 179 13.09 6.47 12.06
CA PRO A 179 13.23 6.01 10.69
C PRO A 179 13.26 4.49 10.69
N ILE A 180 12.46 3.88 9.81
CA ILE A 180 12.50 2.43 9.62
C ILE A 180 13.90 2.09 9.13
N ASN A 181 14.49 1.01 9.67
CA ASN A 181 15.72 0.49 9.12
C ASN A 181 15.36 -0.13 7.77
N LEU A 182 15.53 0.65 6.70
CA LEU A 182 15.26 0.22 5.34
C LEU A 182 16.53 -0.32 4.71
N SER A 183 16.39 -1.28 3.79
CA SER A 183 17.49 -1.63 2.89
C SER A 183 17.94 -0.36 2.18
N PRO A 184 19.26 -0.15 1.99
CA PRO A 184 19.75 0.94 1.16
C PRO A 184 19.02 0.98 -0.20
N PRO A 185 18.76 2.17 -0.75
CA PRO A 185 18.17 2.29 -2.09
C PRO A 185 19.02 1.51 -3.10
N GLU A 186 18.37 0.70 -3.93
CA GLU A 186 19.03 -0.01 -5.03
C GLU A 186 19.28 0.92 -6.22
N ILE A 187 18.48 1.99 -6.33
CA ILE A 187 18.57 3.00 -7.37
C ILE A 187 18.28 4.38 -6.78
N ASP A 188 18.90 5.39 -7.37
CA ASP A 188 18.56 6.78 -7.09
C ASP A 188 17.29 7.18 -7.84
N ILE A 189 16.45 7.97 -7.17
CA ILE A 189 15.26 8.53 -7.79
C ILE A 189 15.55 9.91 -8.34
N ASN A 190 15.08 10.20 -9.56
CA ASN A 190 15.14 11.56 -10.08
C ASN A 190 14.00 12.38 -9.46
N GLU A 191 14.33 13.16 -8.43
CA GLU A 191 13.37 13.97 -7.69
C GLU A 191 12.61 14.96 -8.58
N GLU A 192 13.26 15.56 -9.58
CA GLU A 192 12.61 16.54 -10.47
C GLU A 192 11.49 15.89 -11.30
N ILE A 193 11.76 14.70 -11.85
CA ILE A 193 10.78 13.94 -12.65
C ILE A 193 9.59 13.55 -11.79
N VAL A 194 9.86 13.09 -10.58
CA VAL A 194 8.81 12.58 -9.68
C VAL A 194 7.99 13.72 -9.11
N GLN A 195 8.61 14.85 -8.73
CA GLN A 195 7.88 16.06 -8.33
C GLN A 195 7.00 16.59 -9.46
N LYS A 196 7.48 16.57 -10.70
CA LYS A 196 6.68 16.94 -11.86
C LYS A 196 5.47 16.02 -12.01
N TYR A 197 5.66 14.71 -11.90
CA TYR A 197 4.57 13.75 -12.00
C TYR A 197 3.57 13.87 -10.82
N GLU A 198 4.03 14.13 -9.60
CA GLU A 198 3.16 14.44 -8.46
C GLU A 198 2.34 15.72 -8.69
N GLN A 199 2.94 16.75 -9.28
CA GLN A 199 2.22 17.97 -9.68
C GLN A 199 1.17 17.69 -10.75
N GLU A 200 1.48 16.86 -11.75
CA GLU A 200 0.51 16.44 -12.78
C GLU A 200 -0.69 15.72 -12.14
N ILE A 201 -0.46 14.80 -11.21
CA ILE A 201 -1.53 14.11 -10.47
C ILE A 201 -2.34 15.08 -9.59
N TYR A 202 -1.68 16.00 -8.89
CA TYR A 202 -2.36 17.01 -8.09
C TYR A 202 -3.27 17.90 -8.96
N ASN A 203 -2.75 18.34 -10.11
CA ASN A 203 -3.51 19.14 -11.06
C ASN A 203 -4.69 18.34 -11.63
N ALA A 204 -4.49 17.07 -12.00
CA ALA A 204 -5.56 16.18 -12.43
C ALA A 204 -6.62 15.96 -11.33
N ALA A 205 -6.21 15.88 -10.06
CA ALA A 205 -7.12 15.76 -8.92
C ALA A 205 -7.98 17.02 -8.70
N SER A 206 -7.53 18.19 -9.16
CA SER A 206 -8.32 19.44 -9.11
C SER A 206 -9.38 19.54 -10.22
N GLN A 207 -9.26 18.72 -11.28
CA GLN A 207 -10.24 18.69 -12.36
C GLN A 207 -11.49 17.89 -11.95
N PRO A 208 -12.67 18.20 -12.51
CA PRO A 208 -13.86 17.38 -12.33
C PRO A 208 -13.57 15.94 -12.74
N LEU A 209 -14.18 14.98 -12.05
CA LEU A 209 -14.15 13.60 -12.55
C LEU A 209 -14.86 13.58 -13.92
N PRO A 210 -14.30 12.90 -14.93
CA PRO A 210 -14.98 12.75 -16.20
C PRO A 210 -16.34 12.07 -15.98
N ASP A 211 -17.36 12.53 -16.68
CA ASP A 211 -18.67 11.87 -16.75
C ASP A 211 -18.47 10.53 -17.48
N THR A 212 -18.10 9.50 -16.73
CA THR A 212 -18.09 8.13 -17.24
C THR A 212 -19.45 7.53 -16.92
N ASP A 213 -20.29 7.34 -17.93
CA ASP A 213 -21.39 6.38 -17.84
C ASP A 213 -20.80 5.04 -17.38
N ASP A 214 -21.19 4.59 -16.20
CA ASP A 214 -20.79 3.29 -15.64
C ASP A 214 -21.46 2.16 -16.44
N HIS A 215 -20.94 1.91 -17.64
CA HIS A 215 -21.23 0.75 -18.45
C HIS A 215 -19.91 0.16 -18.93
N ASP A 216 -19.33 -0.72 -18.12
CA ASP A 216 -18.78 -2.03 -18.50
C ASP A 216 -18.18 -2.77 -17.30
#